data_AF-A0A0D2M316-F1
#
_entry.id   AF-A0A0D2M316-F1
#
_cell.length_a   1.000
_cell.length_b   1.000
_cell.length_c   1.000
_cell.angle_alpha   90.00
_cell.angle_beta   90.00
_cell.angle_gamma   90.00
#
_symmetry.space_group_name_H-M   'P 1'
#
loop_
_entity.id
_entity.type
_entity.pdbx_description
1 polymer ?
#
loop_
_entity_poly.entity_id
_entity_poly.type
_entity_poly.pdbx_seq_one_letter_code
_entity_poly.pdbx_strand_id
1 'polypeptide(L)'
;MNVALRGRKLGPQLLIDRQIVSSTAARLPQLAAEGDWRGLHRALQLLVWLLQKEPGSSAKLASGRNTAALLDIVSRAASGKEGGASAVPVACTERALALLVVCVRCSEAAADRAVESPFVRQLLRLLVSEGDGLVTPAARRHVAGVLQALSSKLEYKDVLQGAGTLEALLVALTNPAMLCDLQLMQELVWTLIGLADEDAAYKDLYREQGVQPLLTAVAAYIVQHQLP
;
A
#
# COMPACT_ATOMS: atom_id res chain seq x y z
N MET A 1 15.77 -18.50 -34.87
CA MET A 1 15.39 -19.38 -33.74
C MET A 1 13.98 -19.04 -33.32
N ASN A 2 13.00 -19.87 -33.67
CA ASN A 2 11.59 -19.69 -33.33
C ASN A 2 11.34 -20.22 -31.92
N VAL A 3 11.21 -19.33 -30.93
CA VAL A 3 10.70 -19.70 -29.61
C VAL A 3 9.18 -19.76 -29.72
N ALA A 4 8.67 -20.96 -29.99
CA ALA A 4 7.25 -21.27 -29.88
C ALA A 4 6.82 -21.03 -28.42
N LEU A 5 6.11 -19.93 -28.19
CA LEU A 5 5.29 -19.70 -26.99
C LEU A 5 4.20 -20.78 -26.96
N ARG A 6 4.54 -21.97 -26.43
CA ARG A 6 3.55 -22.99 -26.11
C ARG A 6 2.64 -22.42 -25.02
N GLY A 7 1.45 -21.97 -25.44
CA GLY A 7 0.34 -21.69 -24.54
C GLY A 7 0.05 -22.93 -23.72
N ARG A 8 0.53 -22.96 -22.47
CA ARG A 8 0.06 -23.91 -21.47
C ARG A 8 -1.42 -23.65 -21.29
N LYS A 9 -2.26 -24.60 -21.70
CA LYS A 9 -3.70 -24.57 -21.41
C LYS A 9 -3.85 -24.47 -19.89
N LEU A 10 -4.45 -23.38 -19.42
CA LEU A 10 -4.79 -23.21 -18.01
C LEU A 10 -5.77 -24.32 -17.62
N GLY A 11 -5.53 -24.96 -16.48
CA GLY A 11 -6.49 -25.93 -15.93
C GLY A 11 -7.85 -25.28 -15.69
N PRO A 12 -8.96 -26.05 -15.73
CA PRO A 12 -10.31 -25.51 -15.59
C PRO A 12 -10.52 -24.73 -14.28
N GLN A 13 -9.87 -25.15 -13.18
CA GLN A 13 -9.92 -24.43 -11.91
C GLN A 13 -9.32 -23.01 -12.00
N LEU A 14 -8.17 -22.86 -12.69
CA LEU A 14 -7.51 -21.57 -12.89
C LEU A 14 -8.38 -20.58 -13.69
N LEU A 15 -9.17 -21.09 -14.64
CA LEU A 15 -10.09 -20.27 -15.41
C LEU A 15 -11.26 -19.78 -14.54
N ILE A 16 -11.80 -20.66 -13.69
CA ILE A 16 -12.86 -20.34 -12.73
C ILE A 16 -12.37 -19.28 -11.74
N ASP A 17 -11.23 -19.49 -11.10
CA ASP A 17 -10.68 -18.56 -10.10
C ASP A 17 -10.42 -17.18 -10.71
N ARG A 18 -9.88 -17.15 -11.94
CA ARG A 18 -9.69 -15.92 -12.71
C ARG A 18 -10.99 -15.21 -13.08
N GLN A 19 -12.07 -15.93 -13.31
CA GLN A 19 -13.38 -15.36 -13.58
C GLN A 19 -14.01 -14.80 -12.30
N ILE A 20 -13.84 -15.49 -11.17
CA ILE A 20 -14.29 -15.04 -9.85
C ILE A 20 -13.57 -13.75 -9.44
N VAL A 21 -12.25 -13.65 -9.63
CA VAL A 21 -11.51 -12.40 -9.38
C VAL A 21 -12.10 -11.26 -10.19
N SER A 22 -12.35 -11.47 -11.49
CA SER A 22 -12.87 -10.42 -12.37
C SER A 22 -14.29 -9.99 -12.00
N SER A 23 -15.18 -10.94 -11.70
CA SER A 23 -16.57 -10.62 -11.36
C SER A 23 -16.68 -9.98 -9.97
N THR A 24 -15.89 -10.44 -9.01
CA THR A 24 -15.85 -9.88 -7.65
C THR A 24 -15.26 -8.47 -7.66
N ALA A 25 -14.14 -8.26 -8.35
CA ALA A 25 -13.51 -6.94 -8.45
C ALA A 25 -14.41 -5.92 -9.16
N ALA A 26 -15.16 -6.35 -10.19
CA ALA A 26 -16.11 -5.49 -10.90
C ALA A 26 -17.26 -4.97 -10.01
N ARG A 27 -17.59 -5.66 -8.91
CA ARG A 27 -18.66 -5.28 -7.98
C ARG A 27 -18.21 -4.32 -6.89
N LEU A 28 -16.90 -4.14 -6.66
CA LEU A 28 -16.39 -3.29 -5.58
C LEU A 28 -16.93 -1.84 -5.61
N PRO A 29 -16.94 -1.13 -6.77
CA PRO A 29 -17.45 0.24 -6.82
C PRO A 29 -18.93 0.33 -6.43
N GLN A 30 -19.73 -0.63 -6.90
CA GLN A 30 -21.16 -0.69 -6.61
C GLN A 30 -21.40 -0.91 -5.11
N LEU A 31 -20.73 -1.90 -4.51
CA LEU A 31 -20.87 -2.20 -3.08
C LEU A 31 -20.44 -1.01 -2.21
N ALA A 32 -19.38 -0.30 -2.58
CA ALA A 32 -18.92 0.90 -1.89
C ALA A 32 -19.87 2.10 -2.06
N ALA A 33 -20.50 2.24 -3.24
CA ALA A 33 -21.48 3.30 -3.50
C ALA A 33 -22.80 3.06 -2.75
N GLU A 34 -23.24 1.80 -2.67
CA GLU A 34 -24.46 1.39 -1.94
C GLU A 34 -24.27 1.41 -0.41
N GLY A 35 -23.04 1.56 0.08
CA GLY A 35 -22.72 1.48 1.50
C GLY A 35 -22.88 0.06 2.07
N ASP A 36 -22.91 -0.98 1.22
CA ASP A 36 -22.92 -2.37 1.68
C ASP A 36 -21.53 -2.78 2.16
N TRP A 37 -21.16 -2.30 3.35
CA TRP A 37 -19.84 -2.52 3.92
C TRP A 37 -19.56 -3.98 4.23
N ARG A 38 -20.59 -4.76 4.59
CA ARG A 38 -20.43 -6.20 4.86
C ARG A 38 -20.17 -6.97 3.57
N GLY A 39 -20.91 -6.67 2.50
CA GLY A 39 -20.68 -7.23 1.18
C GLY A 39 -19.31 -6.84 0.63
N LEU A 40 -18.95 -5.56 0.74
CA LEU A 40 -17.64 -5.05 0.33
C LEU A 40 -16.51 -5.76 1.08
N HIS A 41 -16.58 -5.88 2.40
CA HIS A 41 -15.57 -6.57 3.20
C HIS A 41 -15.37 -8.02 2.74
N ARG A 42 -16.46 -8.77 2.55
CA ARG A 42 -16.40 -10.17 2.08
C ARG A 42 -15.79 -10.26 0.68
N ALA A 43 -16.14 -9.34 -0.22
CA ALA A 43 -15.57 -9.28 -1.56
C ALA A 43 -14.05 -9.00 -1.53
N LEU A 44 -13.62 -8.00 -0.76
CA LEU A 44 -12.20 -7.68 -0.59
C LEU A 44 -11.44 -8.85 0.06
N GLN A 45 -12.00 -9.48 1.08
CA GLN A 45 -11.39 -10.64 1.75
C GLN A 45 -11.24 -11.84 0.80
N LEU A 46 -12.26 -12.12 -0.02
CA LEU A 46 -12.21 -13.17 -1.04
C LEU A 46 -11.11 -12.88 -2.07
N LEU A 47 -10.99 -11.64 -2.53
CA LEU A 47 -9.93 -11.24 -3.45
C LEU A 47 -8.54 -11.43 -2.84
N VAL A 48 -8.33 -11.02 -1.58
CA VAL A 48 -7.04 -11.24 -0.89
C VAL A 48 -6.71 -12.72 -0.83
N TRP A 49 -7.68 -13.57 -0.45
CA TRP A 49 -7.49 -15.02 -0.38
C TRP A 49 -7.18 -15.62 -1.76
N LEU A 50 -7.89 -15.22 -2.81
CA LEU A 50 -7.67 -15.72 -4.17
C LEU A 50 -6.28 -15.34 -4.71
N LEU A 51 -5.77 -14.14 -4.42
CA LEU A 51 -4.43 -13.74 -4.85
C LEU A 51 -3.31 -14.50 -4.15
N GLN A 52 -3.54 -14.93 -2.90
CA GLN A 52 -2.59 -15.80 -2.20
C GLN A 52 -2.52 -17.20 -2.82
N LYS A 53 -3.63 -17.70 -3.36
CA LYS A 53 -3.69 -18.98 -4.06
C LYS A 53 -3.17 -18.89 -5.50
N GLU A 54 -3.48 -17.79 -6.18
CA GLU A 54 -3.19 -17.59 -7.60
C GLU A 54 -2.55 -16.22 -7.87
N PRO A 55 -1.23 -16.06 -7.61
CA PRO A 55 -0.52 -14.79 -7.83
C PRO A 55 -0.61 -14.29 -9.28
N GLY A 56 -0.82 -15.19 -10.25
CA GLY A 56 -1.01 -14.84 -11.66
C GLY A 56 -2.32 -14.08 -11.95
N SER A 57 -3.22 -13.95 -10.97
CA SER A 57 -4.46 -13.18 -11.08
C SER A 57 -4.29 -11.70 -10.69
N SER A 58 -3.13 -11.31 -10.12
CA SER A 58 -2.83 -9.94 -9.69
C SER A 58 -2.93 -8.93 -10.84
N ALA A 59 -2.47 -9.29 -12.04
CA ALA A 59 -2.56 -8.42 -13.22
C ALA A 59 -4.02 -8.10 -13.61
N LYS A 60 -4.95 -9.04 -13.40
CA LYS A 60 -6.38 -8.80 -13.66
C LYS A 60 -6.98 -7.87 -12.62
N LEU A 61 -6.60 -8.05 -11.36
CA LEU A 61 -7.03 -7.13 -10.31
C LEU A 61 -6.46 -5.73 -10.56
N ALA A 62 -5.22 -5.61 -11.00
CA ALA A 62 -4.55 -4.34 -11.29
C ALA A 62 -5.10 -3.59 -12.53
N SER A 63 -6.20 -4.06 -13.14
CA SER A 63 -6.87 -3.32 -14.21
C SER A 63 -7.35 -1.94 -13.71
N GLY A 64 -7.32 -0.94 -14.59
CA GLY A 64 -7.54 0.47 -14.20
C GLY A 64 -8.84 0.73 -13.44
N ARG A 65 -9.95 0.04 -13.78
CA ARG A 65 -11.23 0.20 -13.09
C ARG A 65 -11.19 -0.32 -11.65
N ASN A 66 -10.57 -1.48 -11.44
CA ASN A 66 -10.49 -2.11 -10.13
C ASN A 66 -9.54 -1.33 -9.21
N THR A 67 -8.38 -0.91 -9.74
CA THR A 67 -7.45 -0.05 -9.00
C THR A 67 -8.12 1.27 -8.61
N ALA A 68 -8.85 1.92 -9.52
CA ALA A 68 -9.58 3.15 -9.20
C ALA A 68 -10.61 2.95 -8.07
N ALA A 69 -11.29 1.80 -8.03
CA ALA A 69 -12.21 1.46 -6.94
C ALA A 69 -11.49 1.32 -5.59
N LEU A 70 -10.31 0.68 -5.58
CA LEU A 70 -9.50 0.54 -4.37
C LEU A 70 -8.99 1.90 -3.88
N LEU A 71 -8.51 2.75 -4.80
CA LEU A 71 -8.07 4.11 -4.50
C LEU A 71 -9.22 4.91 -3.88
N ASP A 72 -10.42 4.89 -4.46
CA ASP A 72 -11.60 5.58 -3.92
C ASP A 72 -11.97 5.11 -2.50
N ILE A 73 -11.96 3.80 -2.25
CA ILE A 73 -12.21 3.26 -0.89
C ILE A 73 -11.18 3.79 0.10
N VAL A 74 -9.89 3.79 -0.25
CA VAL A 74 -8.81 4.28 0.61
C VAL A 74 -8.91 5.80 0.81
N SER A 75 -9.21 6.56 -0.24
CA SER A 75 -9.41 8.02 -0.17
C SER A 75 -10.58 8.40 0.74
N ARG A 76 -11.70 7.68 0.66
CA ARG A 76 -12.84 7.86 1.56
C ARG A 76 -12.47 7.55 3.00
N ALA A 77 -11.71 6.48 3.24
CA ALA A 77 -11.21 6.15 4.57
C ALA A 77 -10.29 7.24 5.14
N ALA A 78 -9.35 7.75 4.34
CA ALA A 78 -8.44 8.83 4.74
C ALA A 78 -9.13 10.19 4.97
N SER A 79 -10.29 10.39 4.36
CA SER A 79 -11.10 11.60 4.49
C SER A 79 -12.14 11.52 5.61
N GLY A 80 -12.47 10.30 6.07
CA GLY A 80 -13.51 10.06 7.07
C GLY A 80 -13.12 10.53 8.47
N LYS A 81 -14.10 11.06 9.21
CA LYS A 81 -14.04 11.20 10.68
C LYS A 81 -14.74 9.98 11.30
N GLU A 82 -14.27 9.50 12.46
CA GLU A 82 -14.93 8.41 13.19
C GLU A 82 -16.43 8.69 13.39
N GLY A 83 -17.27 7.67 13.19
CA GLY A 83 -18.72 7.73 13.44
C GLY A 83 -19.56 8.51 12.42
N GLY A 84 -18.97 9.08 11.37
CA GLY A 84 -19.74 9.69 10.27
C GLY A 84 -20.48 8.64 9.44
N ALA A 85 -21.66 9.00 8.91
CA ALA A 85 -22.48 8.13 8.05
C ALA A 85 -21.76 7.62 6.77
N SER A 86 -20.58 8.18 6.46
CA SER A 86 -19.73 7.84 5.32
C SER A 86 -18.37 7.23 5.72
N ALA A 87 -18.17 6.85 6.99
CA ALA A 87 -16.91 6.25 7.44
C ALA A 87 -16.79 4.82 6.91
N VAL A 88 -15.79 4.59 6.03
CA VAL A 88 -15.44 3.24 5.56
C VAL A 88 -14.96 2.42 6.76
N PRO A 89 -15.52 1.22 7.01
CA PRO A 89 -15.06 0.40 8.13
C PRO A 89 -13.60 0.01 8.00
N VAL A 90 -12.90 0.00 9.13
CA VAL A 90 -11.45 -0.29 9.25
C VAL A 90 -11.03 -1.55 8.51
N ALA A 91 -11.82 -2.63 8.62
CA ALA A 91 -11.55 -3.90 7.94
C ALA A 91 -11.61 -3.79 6.42
N CYS A 92 -12.49 -2.94 5.86
CA CYS A 92 -12.52 -2.67 4.42
C CYS A 92 -11.28 -1.89 3.99
N THR A 93 -10.91 -0.85 4.74
CA THR A 93 -9.71 -0.04 4.48
C THR A 93 -8.45 -0.89 4.46
N GLU A 94 -8.25 -1.73 5.48
CA GLU A 94 -7.10 -2.62 5.58
C GLU A 94 -6.99 -3.55 4.37
N ARG A 95 -8.10 -4.20 3.99
CA ARG A 95 -8.11 -5.12 2.84
C ARG A 95 -7.95 -4.40 1.51
N ALA A 96 -8.54 -3.21 1.36
CA ALA A 96 -8.35 -2.40 0.17
C ALA A 96 -6.88 -1.98 -0.01
N LEU A 97 -6.22 -1.55 1.07
CA LEU A 97 -4.79 -1.26 1.08
C LEU A 97 -3.95 -2.51 0.74
N ALA A 98 -4.27 -3.67 1.33
CA ALA A 98 -3.57 -4.91 1.03
C ALA A 98 -3.63 -5.27 -0.47
N LEU A 99 -4.80 -5.13 -1.08
CA LEU A 99 -4.99 -5.34 -2.52
C LEU A 99 -4.28 -4.27 -3.35
N LEU A 100 -4.29 -3.02 -2.89
CA LEU A 100 -3.63 -1.91 -3.58
C LEU A 100 -2.11 -2.11 -3.65
N VAL A 101 -1.47 -2.61 -2.59
CA VAL A 101 -0.04 -3.00 -2.61
C VAL A 101 0.23 -3.95 -3.78
N VAL A 102 -0.63 -4.97 -3.95
CA VAL A 102 -0.50 -5.95 -5.04
C VAL A 102 -0.70 -5.27 -6.39
N CYS A 103 -1.71 -4.42 -6.54
CA CYS A 103 -1.97 -3.70 -7.79
C CYS A 103 -0.79 -2.82 -8.21
N VAL A 104 -0.25 -2.01 -7.30
CA VAL A 104 0.87 -1.09 -7.55
C VAL A 104 2.14 -1.85 -7.90
N ARG A 105 2.44 -2.96 -7.20
CA ARG A 105 3.61 -3.81 -7.49
C ARG A 105 3.49 -4.54 -8.83
N CYS A 106 2.29 -4.90 -9.26
CA CYS A 106 2.07 -5.71 -10.46
C CYS A 106 1.73 -4.90 -11.72
N SER A 107 1.44 -3.61 -11.63
CA SER A 107 1.03 -2.80 -12.78
C SER A 107 1.53 -1.37 -12.67
N GLU A 108 2.25 -0.94 -13.71
CA GLU A 108 2.70 0.44 -13.87
C GLU A 108 1.53 1.42 -13.92
N ALA A 109 0.51 1.13 -14.73
CA ALA A 109 -0.71 1.93 -14.81
C ALA A 109 -1.49 2.03 -13.49
N ALA A 110 -1.36 1.04 -12.59
CA ALA A 110 -1.93 1.13 -11.25
C ALA A 110 -1.10 2.05 -10.35
N ALA A 111 0.23 1.97 -10.47
CA ALA A 111 1.16 2.83 -9.76
C ALA A 111 1.06 4.30 -10.21
N ASP A 112 0.90 4.57 -11.51
CA ASP A 112 0.69 5.93 -12.06
C ASP A 112 -0.54 6.62 -11.47
N ARG A 113 -1.61 5.86 -11.21
CA ARG A 113 -2.82 6.37 -10.56
C ARG A 113 -2.62 6.59 -9.06
N ALA A 114 -1.84 5.72 -8.42
CA ALA A 114 -1.57 5.79 -6.99
C ALA A 114 -0.55 6.88 -6.64
N VAL A 115 0.34 7.26 -7.57
CA VAL A 115 1.35 8.29 -7.30
C VAL A 115 0.78 9.71 -7.35
N GLU A 116 -0.49 9.91 -7.72
CA GLU A 116 -1.10 11.24 -7.71
C GLU A 116 -0.92 11.92 -6.34
N SER A 117 -0.32 13.12 -6.34
CA SER A 117 0.09 13.83 -5.11
C SER A 117 -1.00 13.90 -4.02
N PRO A 118 -2.29 14.18 -4.35
CA PRO A 118 -3.36 14.16 -3.34
C PRO A 118 -3.55 12.79 -2.68
N PHE A 119 -3.42 11.69 -3.43
CA PHE A 119 -3.57 10.34 -2.91
C PHE A 119 -2.38 9.96 -2.03
N VAL A 120 -1.16 10.29 -2.44
CA VAL A 120 0.04 10.08 -1.61
C VAL A 120 -0.12 10.79 -0.27
N ARG A 121 -0.56 12.04 -0.25
CA ARG A 121 -0.84 12.76 1.00
C ARG A 121 -1.87 12.08 1.89
N GLN A 122 -2.90 11.46 1.30
CA GLN A 122 -3.89 10.67 2.03
C GLN A 122 -3.27 9.41 2.65
N LEU A 123 -2.40 8.71 1.91
CA LEU A 123 -1.64 7.57 2.45
C LEU A 123 -0.75 8.00 3.61
N LEU A 124 0.02 9.08 3.45
CA LEU A 124 0.89 9.61 4.51
C LEU A 124 0.08 9.97 5.75
N ARG A 125 -1.10 10.59 5.59
CA ARG A 125 -2.02 10.87 6.71
C ARG A 125 -2.45 9.59 7.42
N LEU A 126 -2.80 8.52 6.69
CA LEU A 126 -3.16 7.23 7.29
C LEU A 126 -1.97 6.60 8.04
N LEU A 127 -0.75 6.76 7.52
CA LEU A 127 0.47 6.25 8.15
C LEU A 127 0.71 6.88 9.52
N VAL A 128 0.63 8.22 9.61
CA VAL A 128 0.96 8.97 10.83
C VAL A 128 -0.24 9.26 11.74
N SER A 129 -1.45 8.81 11.38
CA SER A 129 -2.67 9.06 12.17
C SER A 129 -2.54 8.47 13.58
N GLU A 130 -2.49 9.29 14.61
CA GLU A 130 -2.48 8.88 16.02
C GLU A 130 -3.91 8.80 16.58
N GLY A 131 -4.17 7.85 17.47
CA GLY A 131 -5.22 8.01 18.50
C GLY A 131 -6.68 7.67 18.18
N ASP A 132 -7.11 7.62 16.93
CA ASP A 132 -8.49 7.26 16.58
C ASP A 132 -8.47 5.82 16.06
N GLY A 133 -9.37 4.89 16.42
CA GLY A 133 -9.34 3.48 15.96
C GLY A 133 -9.48 3.26 14.43
N LEU A 134 -9.29 4.31 13.62
CA LEU A 134 -9.38 4.40 12.17
C LEU A 134 -8.38 3.54 11.40
N VAL A 135 -7.14 3.36 11.91
CA VAL A 135 -6.07 2.67 11.18
C VAL A 135 -5.41 1.59 12.04
N THR A 136 -5.53 0.33 11.62
CA THR A 136 -4.86 -0.81 12.26
C THR A 136 -3.35 -0.81 11.98
N PRO A 137 -2.54 -1.47 12.82
CA PRO A 137 -1.13 -1.72 12.50
C PRO A 137 -0.93 -2.40 11.14
N ALA A 138 -1.81 -3.36 10.79
CA ALA A 138 -1.79 -4.02 9.49
C ALA A 138 -2.08 -3.05 8.33
N ALA A 139 -3.04 -2.14 8.48
CA ALA A 139 -3.30 -1.10 7.49
C ALA A 139 -2.08 -0.19 7.29
N ARG A 140 -1.38 0.20 8.38
CA ARG A 140 -0.13 0.99 8.28
C ARG A 140 0.97 0.25 7.52
N ARG A 141 1.14 -1.06 7.75
CA ARG A 141 2.09 -1.89 6.96
C ARG A 141 1.74 -1.87 5.48
N HIS A 142 0.46 -1.96 5.14
CA HIS A 142 0.03 -1.90 3.75
C HIS A 142 0.26 -0.51 3.14
N VAL A 143 0.01 0.58 3.88
CA VAL A 143 0.39 1.93 3.45
C VAL A 143 1.88 2.02 3.16
N ALA A 144 2.73 1.57 4.09
CA ALA A 144 4.17 1.55 3.90
C ALA A 144 4.57 0.70 2.69
N GLY A 145 3.93 -0.46 2.48
CA GLY A 145 4.16 -1.30 1.30
C GLY A 145 3.77 -0.66 -0.03
N VAL A 146 2.74 0.21 -0.06
CA VAL A 146 2.40 1.01 -1.25
C VAL A 146 3.48 2.06 -1.50
N LEU A 147 3.86 2.82 -0.46
CA LEU A 147 4.90 3.86 -0.57
C LEU A 147 6.24 3.27 -1.00
N GLN A 148 6.62 2.12 -0.43
CA GLN A 148 7.81 1.38 -0.80
C GLN A 148 7.79 0.99 -2.28
N ALA A 149 6.67 0.44 -2.77
CA ALA A 149 6.52 0.04 -4.16
C ALA A 149 6.55 1.23 -5.15
N LEU A 150 6.09 2.41 -4.72
CA LEU A 150 6.21 3.64 -5.50
C LEU A 150 7.64 4.19 -5.47
N SER A 151 8.30 4.16 -4.31
CA SER A 151 9.65 4.72 -4.13
C SER A 151 10.73 4.01 -4.95
N SER A 152 10.50 2.75 -5.35
CA SER A 152 11.43 2.00 -6.19
C SER A 152 11.44 2.47 -7.65
N LYS A 153 10.55 3.40 -8.03
CA LYS A 153 10.51 3.96 -9.39
C LYS A 153 11.02 5.39 -9.41
N LEU A 154 12.01 5.64 -10.27
CA LEU A 154 12.67 6.93 -10.38
C LEU A 154 11.70 8.07 -10.70
N GLU A 155 10.79 7.84 -11.65
CA GLU A 155 9.82 8.83 -12.13
C GLU A 155 8.79 9.31 -11.07
N TYR A 156 8.69 8.60 -9.95
CA TYR A 156 7.74 8.92 -8.88
C TYR A 156 8.38 9.69 -7.71
N LYS A 157 9.71 9.77 -7.65
CA LYS A 157 10.42 10.32 -6.49
C LYS A 157 10.05 11.77 -6.21
N ASP A 158 10.03 12.63 -7.23
CA ASP A 158 9.70 14.05 -7.06
C ASP A 158 8.28 14.25 -6.53
N VAL A 159 7.34 13.41 -6.96
CA VAL A 159 5.95 13.46 -6.49
C VAL A 159 5.85 13.02 -5.04
N LEU A 160 6.56 11.95 -4.67
CA LEU A 160 6.64 11.47 -3.29
C LEU A 160 7.29 12.52 -2.37
N GLN A 161 8.35 13.20 -2.82
CA GLN A 161 8.99 14.30 -2.09
C GLN A 161 8.04 15.48 -1.94
N GLY A 162 7.42 15.96 -3.02
CA GLY A 162 6.45 17.06 -2.99
C GLY A 162 5.17 16.76 -2.21
N ALA A 163 4.91 15.49 -1.88
CA ALA A 163 3.84 15.08 -0.99
C ALA A 163 4.22 15.14 0.51
N GLY A 164 5.49 15.33 0.85
CA GLY A 164 5.99 15.33 2.23
C GLY A 164 6.26 13.92 2.78
N THR A 165 6.69 12.99 1.92
CA THR A 165 6.92 11.60 2.33
C THR A 165 8.03 11.50 3.35
N LEU A 166 9.13 12.26 3.22
CA LEU A 166 10.25 12.21 4.14
C LEU A 166 9.83 12.59 5.57
N GLU A 167 9.12 13.71 5.72
CA GLU A 167 8.65 14.20 7.01
C GLU A 167 7.72 13.19 7.68
N ALA A 168 6.80 12.60 6.91
CA ALA A 168 5.89 11.58 7.42
C ALA A 168 6.63 10.29 7.85
N LEU A 169 7.67 9.87 7.10
CA LEU A 169 8.51 8.73 7.47
C LEU A 169 9.30 9.00 8.75
N LEU A 170 9.84 10.22 8.92
CA LEU A 170 10.55 10.61 10.15
C LEU A 170 9.61 10.62 11.37
N VAL A 171 8.39 11.16 11.22
CA VAL A 171 7.36 11.11 12.27
C VAL A 171 7.00 9.66 12.60
N ALA A 172 6.81 8.81 11.60
CA ALA A 172 6.51 7.39 11.80
C ALA A 172 7.64 6.65 12.55
N LEU A 173 8.89 6.86 12.14
CA LEU A 173 10.08 6.22 12.72
C LEU A 173 10.50 6.79 14.09
N THR A 174 9.88 7.87 14.56
CA THR A 174 10.06 8.38 15.93
C THR A 174 8.92 7.96 16.85
N ASN A 175 7.85 7.35 16.33
CA ASN A 175 6.72 6.90 17.11
C ASN A 175 7.00 5.50 17.73
N PRO A 176 7.00 5.36 19.07
CA PRO A 176 7.31 4.09 19.74
C PRO A 176 6.39 2.93 19.34
N ALA A 177 5.10 3.21 19.09
CA ALA A 177 4.15 2.17 18.70
C ALA A 177 4.47 1.61 17.31
N MET A 178 5.04 2.42 16.41
CA MET A 178 5.47 1.98 15.09
C MET A 178 6.82 1.25 15.14
N LEU A 179 7.73 1.66 16.04
CA LEU A 179 9.02 0.99 16.26
C LEU A 179 8.88 -0.44 16.81
N CYS A 180 7.78 -0.73 17.50
CA CYS A 180 7.46 -2.10 17.95
C CYS A 180 7.00 -3.02 16.80
N ASP A 181 6.69 -2.49 15.62
CA ASP A 181 6.28 -3.25 14.45
C ASP A 181 7.43 -3.39 13.47
N LEU A 182 8.21 -4.47 13.62
CA LEU A 182 9.41 -4.70 12.81
C LEU A 182 9.12 -4.73 11.30
N GLN A 183 7.97 -5.26 10.90
CA GLN A 183 7.59 -5.33 9.48
C GLN A 183 7.28 -3.94 8.94
N LEU A 184 6.52 -3.12 9.69
CA LEU A 184 6.27 -1.74 9.32
C LEU A 184 7.59 -0.97 9.19
N MET A 185 8.43 -1.03 10.22
CA MET A 185 9.72 -0.34 10.25
C MET A 185 10.61 -0.72 9.06
N GLN A 186 10.65 -2.01 8.70
CA GLN A 186 11.40 -2.49 7.55
C GLN A 186 10.91 -1.85 6.23
N GLU A 187 9.59 -1.78 6.02
CA GLU A 187 9.00 -1.14 4.83
C GLU A 187 9.26 0.38 4.82
N LEU A 188 9.22 1.05 5.97
CA LEU A 188 9.55 2.48 6.09
C LEU A 188 11.03 2.74 5.73
N VAL A 189 11.95 1.92 6.24
CA VAL A 189 13.38 2.03 5.92
C VAL A 189 13.65 1.74 4.44
N TRP A 190 13.01 0.73 3.85
CA TRP A 190 13.13 0.49 2.41
C TRP A 190 12.56 1.62 1.57
N THR A 191 11.50 2.27 2.02
CA THR A 191 10.98 3.48 1.37
C THR A 191 12.02 4.60 1.40
N LEU A 192 12.67 4.84 2.56
CA LEU A 192 13.76 5.82 2.67
C LEU A 192 14.93 5.49 1.74
N ILE A 193 15.35 4.23 1.68
CA ILE A 193 16.42 3.78 0.79
C ILE A 193 16.03 4.02 -0.67
N GLY A 194 14.81 3.64 -1.08
CA GLY A 194 14.32 3.82 -2.45
C GLY A 194 14.31 5.30 -2.87
N LEU A 195 13.88 6.18 -1.97
CA LEU A 195 13.87 7.62 -2.23
C LEU A 195 15.27 8.25 -2.26
N ALA A 196 16.20 7.78 -1.42
CA ALA A 196 17.59 8.26 -1.38
C ALA A 196 18.47 7.72 -2.51
N ASP A 197 18.00 6.70 -3.23
CA ASP A 197 18.78 6.06 -4.27
C ASP A 197 18.97 6.99 -5.48
N GLU A 198 20.12 6.88 -6.14
CA GLU A 198 20.52 7.55 -7.40
C GLU A 198 20.62 9.09 -7.47
N ASP A 199 20.09 9.88 -6.53
CA ASP A 199 20.23 11.35 -6.54
C ASP A 199 21.09 11.88 -5.38
N ALA A 200 22.18 12.57 -5.70
CA ALA A 200 23.06 13.20 -4.72
C ALA A 200 22.35 14.32 -3.93
N ALA A 201 21.43 15.06 -4.58
CA ALA A 201 20.70 16.15 -3.93
C ALA A 201 19.81 15.63 -2.78
N TYR A 202 19.16 14.47 -2.97
CA TYR A 202 18.35 13.85 -1.92
C TYR A 202 19.22 13.32 -0.77
N LYS A 203 20.43 12.82 -1.04
CA LYS A 203 21.33 12.35 0.04
C LYS A 203 21.77 13.49 0.97
N ASP A 204 22.01 14.67 0.44
CA ASP A 204 22.38 15.84 1.26
C ASP A 204 21.19 16.36 2.05
N LEU A 205 20.00 16.48 1.42
CA LEU A 205 18.75 16.79 2.13
C LEU A 205 18.50 15.83 3.30
N TYR A 206 18.74 14.53 3.11
CA TYR A 206 18.48 13.51 4.12
C TYR A 206 19.48 13.59 5.27
N ARG A 207 20.74 13.96 4.98
CA ARG A 207 21.72 14.26 6.03
C ARG A 207 21.28 15.46 6.86
N GLU A 208 20.85 16.54 6.20
CA GLU A 208 20.39 17.76 6.88
C GLU A 208 19.16 17.52 7.75
N GLN A 209 18.23 16.67 7.31
CA GLN A 209 17.02 16.32 8.06
C GLN A 209 17.24 15.25 9.16
N GLY A 210 18.47 14.84 9.43
CA GLY A 210 18.78 13.95 10.55
C GLY A 210 18.39 12.48 10.33
N VAL A 211 18.24 12.04 9.08
CA VAL A 211 17.92 10.64 8.74
C VAL A 211 19.00 9.68 9.27
N GLN A 212 20.28 10.05 9.18
CA GLN A 212 21.40 9.18 9.58
C GLN A 212 21.46 8.91 11.10
N PRO A 213 21.33 9.91 11.99
CA PRO A 213 21.15 9.66 13.42
C PRO A 213 19.94 8.78 13.74
N LEU A 214 18.81 9.00 13.06
CA LEU A 214 17.59 8.21 13.26
C LEU A 214 17.79 6.74 12.88
N LEU A 215 18.37 6.46 11.71
CA LEU A 215 18.67 5.09 11.28
C LEU A 215 19.65 4.40 12.24
N THR A 216 20.59 5.15 12.81
CA THR A 216 21.53 4.64 13.81
C THR A 216 20.80 4.29 15.12
N ALA A 217 19.88 5.14 15.57
CA ALA A 217 19.05 4.88 16.75
C ALA A 217 18.12 3.67 16.54
N VAL A 218 17.50 3.56 15.36
CA VAL A 218 16.67 2.42 14.97
C VAL A 218 17.49 1.12 14.94
N ALA A 219 18.67 1.14 14.33
CA ALA A 219 19.57 -0.02 14.30
C ALA A 219 20.00 -0.44 15.72
N ALA A 220 20.35 0.52 16.57
CA ALA A 220 20.68 0.25 17.97
C ALA A 220 19.49 -0.34 18.74
N TYR A 221 18.28 0.17 18.51
CA TYR A 221 17.06 -0.36 19.11
C TYR A 221 16.81 -1.82 18.70
N ILE A 222 16.94 -2.14 17.41
CA ILE A 222 16.83 -3.51 16.90
C ILE A 222 17.85 -4.42 17.57
N VAL A 223 19.12 -4.02 17.62
CA VAL A 223 20.19 -4.81 18.24
C VAL A 223 19.95 -5.04 19.73
N GLN A 224 19.43 -4.04 20.45
CA GLN A 224 19.14 -4.15 21.89
C GLN A 224 17.92 -5.03 22.18
N HIS A 225 16.94 -5.08 21.29
CA HIS A 225 15.66 -5.77 21.50
C HIS A 225 15.56 -7.10 20.72
N GLN A 226 16.57 -7.44 19.93
CA GLN A 226 16.79 -8.79 19.42
C GLN A 226 17.70 -9.57 20.38
N LEU A 227 17.11 -10.08 21.47
CA LEU A 227 17.68 -11.15 22.32
C LEU A 227 16.52 -11.94 22.96
N PRO A 228 16.43 -13.29 22.87
CA PRO A 228 17.10 -14.24 21.99
C PRO A 228 16.22 -14.77 20.83
#